data_AF-A0A354SJE6-F1
#
_entry.id   AF-A0A354SJE6-F1
#
_cell.length_a   1.000
_cell.length_b   1.000
_cell.length_c   1.000
_cell.angle_alpha   90.00
_cell.angle_beta   90.00
_cell.angle_gamma   90.00
#
_symmetry.space_group_name_H-M   'P 1'
#
loop_
_entity.id
_entity.type
_entity.pdbx_description
1 polymer ?
#
loop_
_entity_poly.entity_id
_entity_poly.type
_entity_poly.pdbx_seq_one_letter_code
_entity_poly.pdbx_strand_id
1 'polypeptide(L)'
;MSNAVIVSGARTAVGAFGGSLKDVPAKDLGALVIREALIKAGLKPGLPAHAGDDAPDTAKSEGLSPIEQQYSKWDGNLRDIAVDEVIMGNVIGAGQGQ
;
A
#
# COMPACT_ATOMS: atom_id res chain seq x y z
N MET A 1 2.74 -20.08 18.08
CA MET A 1 2.78 -18.63 17.81
C MET A 1 4.04 -18.38 17.00
N SER A 2 3.90 -17.88 15.77
CA SER A 2 5.05 -17.59 14.92
C SER A 2 5.76 -16.33 15.40
N ASN A 3 7.09 -16.26 15.25
CA ASN A 3 7.84 -15.05 15.57
C ASN A 3 7.50 -13.95 14.55
N ALA A 4 7.21 -12.75 15.04
CA ALA A 4 7.06 -11.57 14.19
C ALA A 4 8.44 -10.95 13.90
N VAL A 5 8.68 -10.55 12.65
CA VAL A 5 9.92 -9.91 12.22
C VAL A 5 9.61 -8.70 11.34
N ILE A 6 10.49 -7.68 11.40
CA ILE A 6 10.44 -6.53 10.50
C ILE A 6 11.35 -6.84 9.31
N VAL A 7 10.77 -6.85 8.10
CA VAL A 7 11.50 -7.21 6.87
C VAL A 7 11.91 -6.00 6.04
N SER A 8 11.23 -4.86 6.18
CA SER A 8 11.57 -3.62 5.48
C SER A 8 11.00 -2.39 6.16
N GLY A 9 11.45 -1.20 5.72
CA GLY A 9 10.95 0.09 6.17
C GLY A 9 11.23 1.20 5.16
N ALA A 10 10.28 2.13 5.06
CA ALA A 10 10.38 3.32 4.23
C ALA A 10 9.72 4.52 4.93
N ARG A 11 10.15 5.72 4.57
CA ARG A 11 9.55 6.98 5.03
C ARG A 11 9.66 8.04 3.95
N THR A 12 8.77 9.02 3.99
CA THR A 12 8.92 10.25 3.21
C THR A 12 9.92 11.20 3.88
N ALA A 13 10.22 12.32 3.23
CA ALA A 13 10.71 13.50 3.93
C ALA A 13 9.63 14.02 4.91
N VAL A 14 10.06 14.79 5.90
CA VAL A 14 9.14 15.52 6.80
C VAL A 14 8.95 16.92 6.23
N GLY A 15 7.71 17.28 5.93
CA GLY A 15 7.34 18.61 5.46
C GLY A 15 7.18 19.59 6.62
N ALA A 16 7.56 20.85 6.40
CA ALA A 16 7.12 21.94 7.26
C ALA A 16 5.65 22.28 6.98
N PHE A 17 4.94 22.83 7.98
CA PHE A 17 3.58 23.33 7.79
C PHE A 17 3.52 24.34 6.65
N GLY A 18 2.62 24.13 5.68
CA GLY A 18 2.53 24.97 4.48
C GLY A 18 3.74 24.89 3.55
N GLY A 19 4.61 23.89 3.72
CA GLY A 19 5.85 23.72 2.96
C GLY A 19 5.69 22.83 1.73
N SER A 20 6.76 22.11 1.38
CA SER A 20 6.89 21.36 0.13
C SER A 20 5.89 20.22 -0.07
N LEU A 21 5.28 19.71 1.00
CA LEU A 21 4.33 18.59 0.95
C LEU A 21 2.86 19.03 1.07
N LYS A 22 2.59 20.34 1.12
CA LYS A 22 1.22 20.87 1.39
C LYS A 22 0.18 20.46 0.35
N ASP A 23 0.60 20.29 -0.90
CA ASP A 23 -0.28 19.98 -2.03
C ASP A 23 -0.35 18.48 -2.34
N VAL A 24 0.42 17.65 -1.63
CA VAL A 24 0.35 16.19 -1.78
C VAL A 24 -0.74 15.69 -0.84
N PRO A 25 -1.70 14.86 -1.28
CA PRO A 25 -2.65 14.23 -0.37
C PRO A 25 -1.97 13.24 0.58
N ALA A 26 -2.39 13.18 1.84
CA ALA A 26 -1.85 12.23 2.84
C ALA A 26 -1.94 10.77 2.35
N LYS A 27 -3.07 10.38 1.73
CA LYS A 27 -3.25 9.04 1.15
C LYS A 27 -2.18 8.68 0.11
N ASP A 28 -1.69 9.65 -0.66
CA ASP A 28 -0.71 9.43 -1.71
C ASP A 28 0.70 9.27 -1.12
N LEU A 29 1.00 9.98 -0.02
CA LEU A 29 2.21 9.74 0.78
C LEU A 29 2.19 8.35 1.42
N GLY A 30 1.04 7.93 1.95
CA GLY A 30 0.83 6.59 2.50
C GLY A 30 1.04 5.49 1.47
N ALA A 31 0.40 5.64 0.30
CA ALA A 31 0.55 4.71 -0.81
C ALA A 31 2.02 4.61 -1.27
N LEU A 32 2.72 5.76 -1.36
CA LEU A 32 4.14 5.80 -1.71
C LEU A 32 4.99 4.99 -0.73
N VAL A 33 4.84 5.21 0.59
CA VAL A 33 5.68 4.51 1.58
C VAL A 33 5.39 3.01 1.65
N ILE A 34 4.13 2.60 1.52
CA ILE A 34 3.74 1.18 1.47
C ILE A 34 4.39 0.52 0.26
N ARG A 35 4.29 1.16 -0.91
CA ARG A 35 4.88 0.67 -2.15
C ARG A 35 6.40 0.51 -2.05
N GLU A 36 7.09 1.52 -1.56
CA GLU A 36 8.54 1.49 -1.43
C GLU A 36 9.02 0.48 -0.39
N ALA A 37 8.28 0.27 0.71
CA ALA A 37 8.59 -0.76 1.69
C ALA A 37 8.49 -2.17 1.09
N LEU A 38 7.46 -2.44 0.28
CA LEU A 38 7.28 -3.73 -0.40
C LEU A 38 8.32 -3.97 -1.49
N ILE A 39 8.60 -2.97 -2.33
CA ILE A 39 9.63 -3.07 -3.38
C ILE A 39 11.01 -3.35 -2.78
N LYS A 40 11.38 -2.68 -1.68
CA LYS A 40 12.65 -2.95 -0.97
C LYS A 40 12.74 -4.37 -0.43
N ALA A 41 11.61 -4.97 -0.07
CA ALA A 41 11.53 -6.37 0.35
C ALA A 41 11.48 -7.35 -0.83
N GLY A 42 11.39 -6.88 -2.08
CA GLY A 42 11.21 -7.71 -3.27
C GLY A 42 9.79 -8.28 -3.40
N LEU A 43 8.80 -7.60 -2.82
CA LEU A 43 7.42 -8.08 -2.70
C LEU A 43 6.45 -7.19 -3.47
N LYS A 44 5.32 -7.77 -3.89
CA LYS A 44 4.15 -7.05 -4.38
C LYS A 44 2.87 -7.67 -3.79
N PRO A 45 1.80 -6.86 -3.58
CA PRO A 45 0.53 -7.37 -3.09
C PRO A 45 -0.21 -8.09 -4.23
N GLY A 46 -0.71 -9.28 -3.96
CA GLY A 46 -1.52 -10.08 -4.87
C GLY A 46 -2.78 -10.60 -4.18
N LEU A 47 -3.76 -11.01 -4.99
CA LEU A 47 -4.96 -11.66 -4.47
C LEU A 47 -4.60 -13.04 -3.90
N PRO A 48 -5.10 -13.41 -2.71
CA PRO A 48 -4.95 -14.77 -2.22
C PRO A 48 -5.73 -15.75 -3.10
N ALA A 49 -5.30 -17.01 -3.15
CA ALA A 49 -5.89 -18.02 -4.03
C ALA A 49 -7.41 -18.22 -3.82
N HIS A 50 -7.89 -18.06 -2.58
CA HIS A 50 -9.31 -18.20 -2.24
C HIS A 50 -10.17 -16.99 -2.60
N ALA A 51 -9.58 -15.83 -2.93
CA ALA A 51 -10.35 -14.59 -3.11
C ALA A 51 -11.41 -14.69 -4.22
N GLY A 52 -11.14 -15.47 -5.28
CA GLY A 52 -12.11 -15.68 -6.36
C GLY A 52 -13.30 -16.54 -5.96
N ASP A 53 -13.07 -17.52 -5.07
CA ASP A 53 -14.12 -18.43 -4.59
C ASP A 53 -15.02 -17.73 -3.56
N ASP A 54 -14.43 -16.88 -2.72
CA ASP A 54 -15.11 -16.13 -1.66
C ASP A 54 -15.82 -14.86 -2.15
N ALA A 55 -15.54 -14.43 -3.38
CA ALA A 55 -16.17 -13.24 -3.97
C ALA A 55 -17.68 -13.46 -4.21
N PRO A 56 -18.53 -12.42 -4.01
CA PRO A 56 -19.94 -12.50 -4.38
C PRO A 56 -20.13 -12.81 -5.87
N ASP A 57 -21.11 -13.65 -6.21
CA ASP A 57 -21.36 -14.05 -7.60
C ASP A 57 -21.54 -12.86 -8.56
N THR A 58 -22.12 -11.76 -8.08
CA THR A 58 -22.33 -10.53 -8.85
C THR A 58 -21.05 -9.75 -9.15
N ALA A 59 -19.97 -10.00 -8.39
CA ALA A 59 -18.71 -9.25 -8.48
C ALA A 59 -17.54 -10.08 -9.04
N LYS A 60 -17.73 -11.38 -9.30
CA LYS A 60 -16.67 -12.28 -9.82
C LYS A 60 -16.09 -11.85 -11.16
N SER A 61 -16.87 -11.14 -11.98
CA SER A 61 -16.45 -10.63 -13.28
C SER A 61 -16.06 -9.15 -13.27
N GLU A 62 -16.10 -8.49 -12.12
CA GLU A 62 -15.66 -7.09 -12.03
C GLU A 62 -14.13 -7.01 -11.99
N GLY A 63 -13.59 -6.11 -12.80
CA GLY A 63 -12.16 -5.81 -12.79
C GLY A 63 -11.78 -4.90 -11.62
N LEU A 64 -10.50 -4.53 -11.56
CA LEU A 64 -10.01 -3.55 -10.61
C LEU A 64 -10.80 -2.24 -10.71
N SER A 65 -11.17 -1.66 -9.58
CA SER A 65 -11.76 -0.33 -9.50
C SER A 65 -10.78 0.75 -10.01
N PRO A 66 -11.24 1.96 -10.36
CA PRO A 66 -10.35 3.02 -10.86
C PRO A 66 -9.18 3.35 -9.91
N ILE A 67 -9.41 3.29 -8.59
CA ILE A 67 -8.37 3.56 -7.59
C ILE A 67 -7.34 2.43 -7.51
N GLU A 68 -7.77 1.18 -7.65
CA GLU A 68 -6.86 0.03 -7.69
C GLU A 68 -6.05 0.04 -8.98
N GLN A 69 -6.68 0.34 -10.12
CA GLN A 69 -5.97 0.51 -11.40
C GLN A 69 -4.86 1.57 -11.28
N GLN A 70 -5.16 2.71 -10.63
CA GLN A 70 -4.18 3.78 -10.41
C GLN A 70 -2.94 3.29 -9.65
N TYR A 71 -3.11 2.42 -8.63
CA TYR A 71 -2.03 1.96 -7.75
C TYR A 71 -1.47 0.57 -8.06
N SER A 72 -2.05 -0.17 -9.01
CA SER A 72 -1.66 -1.56 -9.37
C SER A 72 -0.36 -1.70 -10.19
N LYS A 73 0.46 -0.64 -10.31
CA LYS A 73 1.69 -0.64 -11.12
C LYS A 73 2.88 -1.25 -10.36
N TRP A 74 3.08 -2.55 -10.53
CA TRP A 74 4.16 -3.34 -9.93
C TRP A 74 5.07 -3.97 -10.98
N ASP A 75 6.34 -4.19 -10.63
CA ASP A 75 7.28 -4.94 -11.46
C ASP A 75 6.91 -6.44 -11.44
N GLY A 76 6.96 -7.08 -12.62
CA GLY A 76 6.69 -8.51 -12.78
C GLY A 76 7.65 -9.42 -12.02
N ASN A 77 8.87 -8.96 -11.74
CA ASN A 77 9.91 -9.73 -11.05
C ASN A 77 9.73 -9.80 -9.53
N LEU A 78 8.78 -9.06 -8.95
CA LEU A 78 8.53 -9.07 -7.51
C LEU A 78 7.69 -10.30 -7.13
N ARG A 79 7.97 -10.86 -5.96
CA ARG A 79 7.23 -12.00 -5.42
C ARG A 79 5.86 -11.55 -4.92
N ASP A 80 4.81 -12.25 -5.37
CA ASP A 80 3.44 -12.05 -4.90
C ASP A 80 3.26 -12.52 -3.45
N ILE A 81 2.61 -11.67 -2.65
CA ILE A 81 2.16 -12.01 -1.30
C ILE A 81 0.70 -11.56 -1.10
N ALA A 82 -0.04 -12.35 -0.32
CA ALA A 82 -1.32 -11.89 0.22
C ALA A 82 -1.06 -10.99 1.43
N VAL A 83 -1.60 -9.79 1.40
CA VAL A 83 -1.57 -8.87 2.55
C VAL A 83 -2.88 -9.05 3.32
N ASP A 84 -2.78 -9.55 4.54
CA ASP A 84 -3.93 -9.79 5.40
C ASP A 84 -4.43 -8.50 6.08
N GLU A 85 -3.49 -7.72 6.62
CA GLU A 85 -3.81 -6.52 7.39
C GLU A 85 -2.88 -5.36 7.01
N VAL A 86 -3.46 -4.17 6.88
CA VAL A 86 -2.74 -2.89 6.78
C VAL A 86 -3.19 -2.01 7.93
N ILE A 87 -2.28 -1.76 8.87
CA ILE A 87 -2.54 -0.87 10.00
C ILE A 87 -2.04 0.53 9.63
N MET A 88 -2.97 1.48 9.50
CA MET A 88 -2.67 2.87 9.18
C MET A 88 -3.17 3.80 10.30
N GLY A 89 -2.25 4.58 10.87
CA GLY A 89 -2.58 5.60 11.87
C GLY A 89 -2.67 7.01 11.28
N ASN A 90 -3.16 7.96 12.08
CA ASN A 90 -3.27 9.38 11.71
C ASN A 90 -1.91 10.11 11.53
N VAL A 91 -0.79 9.41 11.72
CA VAL A 91 0.57 9.96 11.64
C VAL A 91 0.99 10.41 10.23
N ILE A 92 0.25 10.02 9.19
CA ILE A 92 0.57 10.42 7.81
C ILE A 92 0.35 11.92 7.60
N GLY A 93 -0.70 12.51 8.19
CA GLY A 93 -0.95 13.96 8.14
C GLY A 93 0.16 14.77 8.83
N ALA A 94 0.66 14.28 9.97
CA ALA A 94 1.75 14.91 10.70
C ALA A 94 3.05 14.99 9.86
N GLY A 95 3.27 14.03 8.96
CA GLY A 95 4.42 14.06 8.03
C GLY A 95 4.40 15.22 7.04
N GLN A 96 3.24 15.84 6.82
CA GLN A 96 3.04 17.03 5.99
C GLN A 96 3.22 18.34 6.77
N GLY A 97 3.43 18.23 8.08
CA GLY A 97 3.45 19.36 9.00
C GLY A 97 2.06 19.87 9.37
N GLN A 98 0.97 19.13 9.07
CA GLN A 98 -0.40 19.46 9.51
C GLN A 98 -0.66 19.04 10.95
#